data_AF-A0A813B700-F1
#
_entry.id   AF-A0A813B700-F1
#
_cell.length_a   1.000
_cell.length_b   1.000
_cell.length_c   1.000
_cell.angle_alpha   90.00
_cell.angle_beta   90.00
_cell.angle_gamma   90.00
#
_symmetry.space_group_name_H-M   'P 1'
#
loop_
_entity.id
_entity.type
_entity.pdbx_description
1 polymer ?
#
loop_
_entity_poly.entity_id
_entity_poly.type
_entity_poly.pdbx_seq_one_letter_code
_entity_poly.pdbx_strand_id
1 'polypeptide(L)'
;AGNAAILRGGSESFHSSGAILDALHKGLAAVGLPETCLQRPPVTDRAAVGHLLRMHEHLDLIIPRGGRGLIERVMQEASVPVLAHLDGNCHTYLHAAADPEMAKAIAVNAKMRRTAICGATETLLVDRSVAETLLPPILEDLLQRGCELRGDAVVQRLTRAVAAASEADWDTEFLGPVLAIKTVAGLEEAIDHIARHGSHHTDAIVTDDAAAAETFLNRVDSAIVMHNASTQYADGGEFGMGAEIGISTGRLHARGPVGANELTIYKYRVRGQGQVCLQALKRLGLDEVWWLVSPQNPLKPVAGMGRLADRLARARAVAAHPRLRVTALERRLPTALTAETLRALRHWFAGVHFVWLMGADNLGQIHRWTAWQEIFHTVGVAVLDRPSYSFTPVAGKAARRFARARIPERKAGRLASAPPPAWTFLHIPRSALSATALRARAPSGLPDAVAVRVEAILDRSATQSVTDGPAAGAAEDIVVIDLAGRSSIADYMVIASGRSSRQVVSLAEKLQQRLKAAGYGPVAMEGQRSGDWVVVDALDVVVHLFRPEVREFYNLEKMWMTPPAGEERGARAVNA
;
A
#
# COMPACT_ATOMS: atom_id res chain seq x y z
N ALA A 1 -3.25 -10.16 7.11
CA ALA A 1 -3.49 -8.71 7.09
C ALA A 1 -2.66 -7.92 8.13
N GLY A 2 -2.13 -8.55 9.19
CA GLY A 2 -1.30 -7.83 10.18
C GLY A 2 -2.11 -7.08 11.26
N ASN A 3 -3.37 -7.47 11.45
CA ASN A 3 -4.28 -6.85 12.42
C ASN A 3 -4.28 -7.65 13.73
N ALA A 4 -4.42 -6.94 14.86
CA ALA A 4 -4.89 -7.56 16.09
C ALA A 4 -6.42 -7.79 16.00
N ALA A 5 -6.94 -8.78 16.72
CA ALA A 5 -8.37 -9.09 16.70
C ALA A 5 -8.94 -9.31 18.10
N ILE A 6 -10.14 -8.79 18.33
CA ILE A 6 -10.97 -9.12 19.49
C ILE A 6 -12.11 -10.02 19.02
N LEU A 7 -12.07 -11.28 19.45
CA LEU A 7 -13.00 -12.33 19.05
C LEU A 7 -14.12 -12.45 20.08
N ARG A 8 -15.32 -11.95 19.74
CA ARG A 8 -16.52 -12.11 20.57
C ARG A 8 -17.44 -13.15 19.93
N GLY A 9 -17.33 -14.40 20.38
CA GLY A 9 -18.25 -15.48 20.01
C GLY A 9 -19.58 -15.45 20.79
N GLY A 10 -20.53 -16.28 20.37
CA GLY A 10 -21.76 -16.51 21.13
C GLY A 10 -21.52 -17.37 22.38
N SER A 11 -22.49 -17.37 23.29
CA SER A 11 -22.40 -18.13 24.55
C SER A 11 -22.37 -19.64 24.32
N GLU A 12 -23.06 -20.10 23.27
CA GLU A 12 -23.15 -21.50 22.85
C GLU A 12 -21.80 -22.07 22.37
N SER A 13 -20.89 -21.23 21.87
CA SER A 13 -19.57 -21.63 21.39
C SER A 13 -18.43 -21.22 22.33
N PHE A 14 -18.75 -20.80 23.57
CA PHE A 14 -17.77 -20.23 24.50
C PHE A 14 -16.58 -21.14 24.80
N HIS A 15 -16.84 -22.42 25.08
CA HIS A 15 -15.79 -23.40 25.40
C HIS A 15 -14.95 -23.75 24.17
N SER A 16 -15.60 -24.05 23.03
CA SER A 16 -14.91 -24.37 21.78
C SER A 16 -14.02 -23.23 21.29
N SER A 17 -14.56 -22.00 21.29
CA SER A 17 -13.81 -20.80 20.90
C SER A 17 -12.64 -20.52 21.84
N GLY A 18 -12.80 -20.80 23.14
CA GLY A 18 -11.72 -20.69 24.12
C GLY A 18 -10.58 -21.66 23.81
N ALA A 19 -10.90 -22.94 23.59
CA ALA A 19 -9.89 -23.97 23.27
C ALA A 19 -9.14 -23.66 21.96
N ILE A 20 -9.84 -23.12 20.95
CA ILE A 20 -9.22 -22.67 19.70
C ILE A 20 -8.29 -21.48 19.95
N LEU A 21 -8.72 -20.50 20.75
CA LEU A 21 -7.88 -19.34 21.09
C LEU A 21 -6.60 -19.77 21.83
N ASP A 22 -6.70 -20.69 22.79
CA ASP A 22 -5.55 -21.23 23.51
C ASP A 22 -4.55 -21.91 22.56
N ALA A 23 -5.04 -22.64 21.55
CA ALA A 23 -4.19 -23.24 20.52
C ALA A 23 -3.53 -22.17 19.63
N LEU A 24 -4.25 -21.11 19.26
CA LEU A 24 -3.70 -19.99 18.50
C LEU A 24 -2.63 -19.24 19.29
N HIS A 25 -2.83 -19.01 20.60
CA HIS A 25 -1.84 -18.38 21.48
C HIS A 25 -0.54 -19.18 21.56
N LYS A 26 -0.61 -20.52 21.64
CA LYS A 26 0.60 -21.37 21.56
C LYS A 26 1.35 -21.15 20.24
N GLY A 27 0.63 -21.03 19.13
CA GLY A 27 1.21 -20.71 17.82
C GLY A 27 1.89 -19.34 17.79
N LEU A 28 1.26 -18.30 18.35
CA LEU A 28 1.84 -16.96 18.45
C LEU A 28 3.11 -16.95 19.31
N ALA A 29 3.08 -17.62 20.46
CA ALA A 29 4.23 -17.72 21.36
C ALA A 29 5.43 -18.41 20.69
N ALA A 30 5.19 -19.45 19.88
CA ALA A 30 6.25 -20.18 19.17
C ALA A 30 7.03 -19.30 18.16
N VAL A 31 6.41 -18.23 17.66
CA VAL A 31 7.03 -17.27 16.73
C VAL A 31 7.35 -15.91 17.38
N GLY A 32 7.25 -15.82 18.72
CA GLY A 32 7.58 -14.61 19.47
C GLY A 32 6.58 -13.45 19.30
N LEU A 33 5.35 -13.73 18.88
CA LEU A 33 4.29 -12.72 18.81
C LEU A 33 3.52 -12.60 20.13
N PRO A 34 3.09 -11.38 20.52
CA PRO A 34 2.30 -11.21 21.74
C PRO A 34 0.95 -11.94 21.67
N GLU A 35 0.57 -12.62 22.76
CA GLU A 35 -0.77 -13.23 22.89
C GLU A 35 -1.89 -12.18 22.75
N THR A 36 -1.61 -10.93 23.11
CA THR A 36 -2.54 -9.79 22.98
C THR A 36 -2.91 -9.44 21.55
N CYS A 37 -2.24 -10.03 20.53
CA CYS A 37 -2.68 -9.96 19.15
C CYS A 37 -4.07 -10.59 18.93
N LEU A 38 -4.44 -11.59 19.73
CA LEU A 38 -5.76 -12.22 19.69
C LEU A 38 -6.37 -12.20 21.08
N GLN A 39 -7.46 -11.47 21.25
CA GLN A 39 -8.13 -11.33 22.55
C GLN A 39 -9.57 -11.80 22.47
N ARG A 40 -10.09 -12.26 23.60
CA ARG A 40 -11.52 -12.55 23.77
C ARG A 40 -12.00 -11.81 25.02
N PRO A 41 -13.14 -11.11 24.97
CA PRO A 41 -13.71 -10.52 26.17
C PRO A 41 -13.86 -11.58 27.29
N PRO A 42 -13.46 -11.30 28.54
CA PRO A 42 -13.47 -12.29 29.63
C PRO A 42 -14.87 -12.58 30.18
N VAL A 43 -15.92 -12.16 29.48
CA VAL A 43 -17.32 -12.26 29.90
C VAL A 43 -18.18 -12.77 28.74
N THR A 44 -19.27 -13.47 29.06
CA THR A 44 -20.28 -13.92 28.10
C THR A 44 -21.42 -12.92 27.93
N ASP A 45 -21.51 -11.91 28.80
CA ASP A 45 -22.57 -10.90 28.81
C ASP A 45 -22.69 -10.20 27.45
N ARG A 46 -23.93 -10.04 26.98
CA ARG A 46 -24.26 -9.30 25.76
C ARG A 46 -23.94 -7.81 25.87
N ALA A 47 -23.84 -7.27 27.08
CA ALA A 47 -23.40 -5.89 27.33
C ALA A 47 -22.01 -5.61 26.73
N ALA A 48 -21.11 -6.62 26.68
CA ALA A 48 -19.78 -6.48 26.09
C ALA A 48 -19.84 -6.07 24.61
N VAL A 49 -20.84 -6.51 23.85
CA VAL A 49 -21.04 -6.08 22.45
C VAL A 49 -21.29 -4.58 22.39
N GLY A 50 -22.15 -4.05 23.26
CA GLY A 50 -22.45 -2.61 23.32
C GLY A 50 -21.23 -1.75 23.69
N HIS A 51 -20.29 -2.29 24.46
CA HIS A 51 -19.01 -1.61 24.70
C HIS A 51 -18.13 -1.60 23.45
N LEU A 52 -17.91 -2.77 22.82
CA LEU A 52 -17.08 -2.89 21.61
C LEU A 52 -17.55 -1.96 20.49
N LEU A 53 -18.87 -1.86 20.28
CA LEU A 53 -19.47 -1.01 19.26
C LEU A 53 -19.13 0.48 19.40
N ARG A 54 -18.72 0.94 20.60
CA ARG A 54 -18.42 2.35 20.90
C ARG A 54 -16.92 2.64 21.06
N MET A 55 -16.07 1.62 21.00
CA MET A 55 -14.61 1.72 21.24
C MET A 55 -13.83 2.24 20.01
N HIS A 56 -14.31 3.27 19.33
CA HIS A 56 -13.68 3.84 18.12
C HIS A 56 -12.28 4.41 18.31
N GLU A 57 -11.84 4.65 19.56
CA GLU A 57 -10.45 5.02 19.88
C GLU A 57 -9.49 3.81 19.88
N HIS A 58 -10.02 2.59 19.89
CA HIS A 58 -9.25 1.35 20.04
C HIS A 58 -9.53 0.31 18.96
N LEU A 59 -10.69 0.38 18.31
CA LEU A 59 -11.11 -0.51 17.24
C LEU A 59 -11.30 0.29 15.95
N ASP A 60 -10.61 -0.14 14.91
CA ASP A 60 -10.71 0.46 13.58
C ASP A 60 -11.89 -0.11 12.76
N LEU A 61 -12.30 -1.34 13.06
CA LEU A 61 -13.28 -2.08 12.27
C LEU A 61 -14.01 -3.15 13.09
N ILE A 62 -15.31 -3.30 12.86
CA ILE A 62 -16.15 -4.40 13.36
C ILE A 62 -16.73 -5.18 12.18
N ILE A 63 -16.70 -6.51 12.29
CA ILE A 63 -17.27 -7.43 11.29
C ILE A 63 -18.26 -8.35 12.00
N PRO A 64 -19.56 -8.03 12.01
CA PRO A 64 -20.56 -8.88 12.63
C PRO A 64 -20.80 -10.12 11.75
N ARG A 65 -20.85 -11.29 12.38
CA ARG A 65 -21.29 -12.54 11.75
C ARG A 65 -22.36 -13.17 12.63
N GLY A 66 -23.54 -13.40 12.07
CA GLY A 66 -24.69 -13.92 12.79
C GLY A 66 -26.00 -13.59 12.09
N GLY A 67 -27.12 -13.83 12.76
CA GLY A 67 -28.44 -13.56 12.22
C GLY A 67 -28.75 -12.05 12.11
N ARG A 68 -29.77 -11.74 11.30
CA ARG A 68 -30.25 -10.39 10.99
C ARG A 68 -30.31 -9.44 12.20
N GLY A 69 -30.95 -9.86 13.30
CA GLY A 69 -31.12 -9.01 14.48
C GLY A 69 -29.81 -8.58 15.17
N LEU A 70 -28.74 -9.37 15.07
CA LEU A 70 -27.42 -8.95 15.54
C LEU A 70 -26.83 -7.88 14.60
N ILE A 71 -26.93 -8.10 13.29
CA ILE A 71 -26.38 -7.19 12.28
C ILE A 71 -27.11 -5.85 12.32
N GLU A 72 -28.44 -5.83 12.39
CA GLU A 72 -29.24 -4.61 12.53
C GLU A 72 -28.80 -3.80 13.75
N ARG A 73 -28.67 -4.47 14.90
CA ARG A 73 -28.22 -3.83 16.13
C ARG A 73 -26.83 -3.22 15.97
N VAL A 74 -25.89 -3.94 15.37
CA VAL A 74 -24.52 -3.47 15.14
C VAL A 74 -24.52 -2.26 14.20
N MET A 75 -25.27 -2.31 13.11
CA MET A 75 -25.38 -1.20 12.16
C MET A 75 -26.02 0.05 12.77
N GLN A 76 -26.97 -0.11 13.69
CA GLN A 76 -27.65 1.01 14.36
C GLN A 76 -26.83 1.62 15.50
N GLU A 77 -26.12 0.82 16.29
CA GLU A 77 -25.46 1.27 17.52
C GLU A 77 -23.96 1.58 17.35
N ALA A 78 -23.29 1.08 16.31
CA ALA A 78 -21.84 1.20 16.17
C ALA A 78 -21.38 2.62 15.85
N SER A 79 -20.41 3.12 16.61
CA SER A 79 -19.59 4.28 16.23
C SER A 79 -18.31 3.86 15.51
N VAL A 80 -17.89 2.61 15.67
CA VAL A 80 -16.77 2.00 14.93
C VAL A 80 -17.24 1.66 13.50
N PRO A 81 -16.42 1.84 12.46
CA PRO A 81 -16.75 1.39 11.10
C PRO A 81 -17.14 -0.10 11.05
N VAL A 82 -18.13 -0.44 10.23
CA VAL A 82 -18.67 -1.80 10.11
C VAL A 82 -18.57 -2.28 8.67
N LEU A 83 -18.04 -3.49 8.46
CA LEU A 83 -18.20 -4.23 7.21
C LEU A 83 -19.21 -5.36 7.43
N ALA A 84 -20.35 -5.26 6.76
CA ALA A 84 -21.43 -6.24 6.83
C ALA A 84 -22.28 -6.23 5.57
N HIS A 85 -23.19 -7.18 5.48
CA HIS A 85 -24.40 -7.16 4.67
C HIS A 85 -25.58 -7.46 5.59
N LEU A 86 -26.74 -6.84 5.35
CA LEU A 86 -27.93 -7.07 6.16
C LEU A 86 -28.66 -8.36 5.74
N ASP A 87 -28.94 -8.46 4.43
CA ASP A 87 -29.70 -9.55 3.82
C ASP A 87 -29.04 -10.00 2.51
N GLY A 88 -29.40 -11.20 2.08
CA GLY A 88 -28.98 -11.86 0.84
C GLY A 88 -30.11 -12.08 -0.17
N ASN A 89 -30.98 -11.10 -0.39
CA ASN A 89 -32.06 -11.20 -1.38
C ASN A 89 -31.52 -11.07 -2.82
N CYS A 90 -31.03 -12.19 -3.35
CA CYS A 90 -30.35 -12.30 -4.63
C CYS A 90 -31.31 -12.70 -5.77
N HIS A 91 -31.06 -12.18 -6.97
CA HIS A 91 -31.87 -12.47 -8.16
C HIS A 91 -31.07 -13.20 -9.24
N THR A 92 -31.75 -14.06 -9.99
CA THR A 92 -31.27 -14.54 -11.29
C THR A 92 -32.30 -14.17 -12.35
N TYR A 93 -31.89 -13.48 -13.41
CA TYR A 93 -32.72 -13.12 -14.55
C TYR A 93 -32.43 -14.00 -15.76
N LEU A 94 -33.45 -14.70 -16.25
CA LEU A 94 -33.42 -15.48 -17.49
C LEU A 94 -33.94 -14.60 -18.64
N HIS A 95 -33.03 -14.11 -19.47
CA HIS A 95 -33.33 -13.23 -20.61
C HIS A 95 -33.94 -14.00 -21.79
N ALA A 96 -34.59 -13.29 -22.72
CA ALA A 96 -35.19 -13.87 -23.92
C ALA A 96 -34.20 -14.66 -24.79
N ALA A 97 -32.91 -14.30 -24.77
CA ALA A 97 -31.84 -14.99 -25.51
C ALA A 97 -31.03 -15.96 -24.62
N ALA A 98 -31.62 -16.51 -23.56
CA ALA A 98 -30.94 -17.51 -22.72
C ALA A 98 -30.90 -18.88 -23.41
N ASP A 99 -29.73 -19.54 -23.41
CA ASP A 99 -29.65 -20.97 -23.72
C ASP A 99 -30.47 -21.77 -22.70
N PRO A 100 -31.43 -22.63 -23.14
CA PRO A 100 -32.34 -23.31 -22.23
C PRO A 100 -31.66 -24.24 -21.21
N GLU A 101 -30.64 -24.98 -21.65
CA GLU A 101 -29.94 -25.94 -20.79
C GLU A 101 -29.09 -25.22 -19.74
N MET A 102 -28.38 -24.17 -20.14
CA MET A 102 -27.62 -23.33 -19.23
C MET A 102 -28.51 -22.60 -18.23
N ALA A 103 -29.63 -22.02 -18.68
CA ALA A 103 -30.60 -21.37 -17.81
C ALA A 103 -31.16 -22.33 -16.76
N LYS A 104 -31.51 -23.56 -17.15
CA LYS A 104 -31.93 -24.60 -16.23
C LYS A 104 -30.84 -24.95 -15.22
N ALA A 105 -29.63 -25.25 -15.69
CA ALA A 105 -28.51 -25.63 -14.83
C ALA A 105 -28.18 -24.54 -13.81
N ILE A 106 -28.13 -23.27 -14.26
CA ILE A 106 -27.84 -22.11 -13.41
C ILE A 106 -28.96 -21.87 -12.41
N ALA A 107 -30.22 -21.79 -12.83
CA ALA A 107 -31.35 -21.48 -11.94
C ALA A 107 -31.47 -22.53 -10.81
N VAL A 108 -31.34 -23.82 -11.14
CA VAL A 108 -31.37 -24.90 -10.15
C VAL A 108 -30.17 -24.82 -9.22
N ASN A 109 -28.95 -24.59 -9.74
CA ASN A 109 -27.76 -24.46 -8.91
C ASN A 109 -27.84 -23.25 -7.96
N ALA A 110 -28.28 -22.11 -8.49
CA ALA A 110 -28.32 -20.83 -7.79
C ALA A 110 -29.24 -20.89 -6.55
N LYS A 111 -30.31 -21.70 -6.60
CA LYS A 111 -31.17 -21.96 -5.43
C LYS A 111 -30.75 -23.17 -4.60
N MET A 112 -30.53 -24.32 -5.24
CA MET A 112 -30.56 -25.62 -4.56
C MET A 112 -29.18 -26.20 -4.18
N ARG A 113 -28.06 -25.58 -4.58
CA ARG A 113 -26.71 -26.07 -4.17
C ARG A 113 -26.53 -25.94 -2.65
N ARG A 114 -26.75 -24.74 -2.12
CA ARG A 114 -26.83 -24.42 -0.69
C ARG A 114 -27.96 -23.42 -0.47
N THR A 115 -28.98 -23.80 0.29
CA THR A 115 -30.20 -22.98 0.45
C THR A 115 -30.14 -22.01 1.63
N ALA A 116 -29.27 -22.24 2.60
CA ALA A 116 -29.17 -21.48 3.84
C ALA A 116 -27.97 -20.50 3.83
N ILE A 117 -27.65 -19.95 2.67
CA ILE A 117 -26.57 -18.95 2.50
C ILE A 117 -27.15 -17.68 1.88
N CYS A 118 -26.53 -16.53 2.17
CA CYS A 118 -26.94 -15.23 1.65
C CYS A 118 -26.68 -15.01 0.15
N GLY A 119 -25.93 -15.91 -0.50
CA GLY A 119 -25.70 -15.88 -1.96
C GLY A 119 -26.66 -16.74 -2.77
N ALA A 120 -27.64 -17.41 -2.15
CA ALA A 120 -28.63 -18.21 -2.85
C ALA A 120 -29.63 -17.29 -3.56
N THR A 121 -30.04 -17.63 -4.79
CA THR A 121 -31.10 -16.88 -5.49
C THR A 121 -32.42 -17.05 -4.76
N GLU A 122 -33.03 -15.95 -4.34
CA GLU A 122 -34.33 -15.94 -3.64
C GLU A 122 -35.48 -15.60 -4.60
N THR A 123 -35.18 -14.84 -5.66
CA THR A 123 -36.13 -14.52 -6.72
C THR A 123 -35.58 -14.85 -8.12
N LEU A 124 -36.30 -15.66 -8.88
CA LEU A 124 -36.04 -15.94 -10.30
C LEU A 124 -36.91 -15.03 -11.18
N LEU A 125 -36.27 -14.17 -11.95
CA LEU A 125 -36.94 -13.32 -12.95
C LEU A 125 -36.84 -14.00 -14.31
N VAL A 126 -37.94 -14.07 -15.06
CA VAL A 126 -37.94 -14.69 -16.39
C VAL A 126 -38.61 -13.77 -17.40
N ASP A 127 -37.96 -13.59 -18.54
CA ASP A 127 -38.54 -12.84 -19.65
C ASP A 127 -39.83 -13.51 -20.14
N ARG A 128 -40.92 -12.71 -20.20
CA ARG A 128 -42.25 -13.20 -20.55
C ARG A 128 -42.29 -13.88 -21.93
N SER A 129 -41.44 -13.48 -22.86
CA SER A 129 -41.41 -14.05 -24.23
C SER A 129 -40.96 -15.51 -24.27
N VAL A 130 -40.20 -15.97 -23.27
CA VAL A 130 -39.67 -17.34 -23.19
C VAL A 130 -40.16 -18.12 -21.96
N ALA A 131 -41.00 -17.50 -21.12
CA ALA A 131 -41.48 -18.12 -19.89
C ALA A 131 -42.17 -19.48 -20.12
N GLU A 132 -43.04 -19.60 -21.14
CA GLU A 132 -43.77 -20.85 -21.42
C GLU A 132 -42.86 -21.98 -21.93
N THR A 133 -41.74 -21.66 -22.57
CA THR A 133 -40.80 -22.65 -23.10
C THR A 133 -39.70 -23.00 -22.09
N LEU A 134 -39.23 -22.01 -21.33
CA LEU A 134 -38.05 -22.13 -20.48
C LEU A 134 -38.39 -22.63 -19.06
N LEU A 135 -39.52 -22.18 -18.49
CA LEU A 135 -39.86 -22.50 -17.10
C LEU A 135 -40.22 -23.98 -16.87
N PRO A 136 -41.03 -24.67 -17.70
CA PRO A 136 -41.50 -26.01 -17.35
C PRO A 136 -40.41 -27.00 -16.89
N PRO A 137 -39.29 -27.18 -17.62
CA PRO A 137 -38.23 -28.10 -17.18
C PRO A 137 -37.44 -27.60 -15.95
N ILE A 138 -37.46 -26.29 -15.65
CA ILE A 138 -36.83 -25.71 -14.45
C ILE A 138 -37.72 -25.95 -13.23
N LEU A 139 -39.02 -25.68 -13.36
CA LEU A 139 -40.02 -25.90 -12.30
C LEU A 139 -40.04 -27.37 -11.89
N GLU A 140 -40.02 -28.29 -12.85
CA GLU A 140 -39.97 -29.73 -12.59
C GLU A 140 -38.75 -30.12 -11.76
N ASP A 141 -37.54 -29.72 -12.16
CA ASP A 141 -36.30 -30.04 -11.44
C ASP A 141 -36.27 -29.44 -10.03
N LEU A 142 -36.74 -28.20 -9.86
CA LEU A 142 -36.81 -27.56 -8.56
C LEU A 142 -37.79 -28.26 -7.62
N LEU A 143 -38.98 -28.62 -8.10
CA LEU A 143 -40.00 -29.36 -7.35
C LEU A 143 -39.51 -30.76 -6.97
N GLN A 144 -38.87 -31.48 -7.89
CA GLN A 144 -38.28 -32.80 -7.62
C GLN A 144 -37.21 -32.75 -6.52
N ARG A 145 -36.50 -31.63 -6.38
CA ARG A 145 -35.51 -31.38 -5.32
C ARG A 145 -36.13 -30.85 -4.02
N GLY A 146 -37.46 -30.75 -3.95
CA GLY A 146 -38.20 -30.31 -2.77
C GLY A 146 -38.22 -28.79 -2.56
N CYS A 147 -38.01 -27.99 -3.62
CA CYS A 147 -38.17 -26.54 -3.54
C CYS A 147 -39.66 -26.16 -3.53
N GLU A 148 -40.09 -25.39 -2.54
CA GLU A 148 -41.36 -24.67 -2.59
C GLU A 148 -41.25 -23.53 -3.60
N LEU A 149 -42.21 -23.43 -4.51
CA LEU A 149 -42.21 -22.42 -5.57
C LEU A 149 -43.41 -21.48 -5.39
N ARG A 150 -43.13 -20.17 -5.41
CA ARG A 150 -44.14 -19.11 -5.34
C ARG A 150 -44.06 -18.28 -6.60
N GLY A 151 -45.14 -18.15 -7.36
CA GLY A 151 -45.11 -17.52 -8.68
C GLY A 151 -46.25 -16.56 -8.94
N ASP A 152 -46.05 -15.68 -9.92
CA ASP A 152 -47.12 -14.86 -10.46
C ASP A 152 -48.18 -15.69 -11.23
N ALA A 153 -49.21 -15.03 -11.75
CA ALA A 153 -50.29 -15.68 -12.48
C ALA A 153 -49.84 -16.37 -13.79
N VAL A 154 -48.71 -15.98 -14.39
CA VAL A 154 -48.16 -16.65 -15.56
C VAL A 154 -47.54 -17.98 -15.14
N VAL A 155 -46.70 -17.96 -14.11
CA VAL A 155 -46.04 -19.18 -13.59
C VAL A 155 -47.07 -20.19 -13.07
N GLN A 156 -48.10 -19.75 -12.34
CA GLN A 156 -49.17 -20.61 -11.83
C GLN A 156 -49.97 -21.32 -12.93
N ARG A 157 -50.04 -20.77 -14.15
CA ARG A 157 -50.72 -21.41 -15.28
C ARG A 157 -49.92 -22.58 -15.85
N LEU A 158 -48.60 -22.62 -15.65
CA LEU A 158 -47.73 -23.68 -16.14
C LEU A 158 -47.84 -24.96 -15.30
N THR A 159 -48.07 -24.82 -13.99
CA THR A 159 -48.26 -25.98 -13.10
C THR A 159 -49.04 -25.59 -11.84
N ARG A 160 -49.89 -26.51 -11.36
CA ARG A 160 -50.66 -26.35 -10.11
C ARG A 160 -49.82 -26.48 -8.84
N ALA A 161 -48.57 -26.92 -8.96
CA ALA A 161 -47.66 -27.11 -7.83
C ALA A 161 -47.00 -25.80 -7.35
N VAL A 162 -47.20 -24.68 -8.06
CA VAL A 162 -46.68 -23.36 -7.69
C VAL A 162 -47.74 -22.60 -6.90
N ALA A 163 -47.39 -22.16 -5.69
CA ALA A 163 -48.24 -21.28 -4.89
C ALA A 163 -48.24 -19.85 -5.45
N ALA A 164 -49.24 -19.04 -5.08
CA ALA A 164 -49.25 -17.63 -5.47
C ALA A 164 -48.19 -16.85 -4.68
N ALA A 165 -47.33 -16.11 -5.39
CA ALA A 165 -46.44 -15.14 -4.76
C ALA A 165 -47.23 -13.93 -4.22
N SER A 166 -46.90 -13.53 -3.01
CA SER A 166 -47.35 -12.30 -2.36
C SER A 166 -46.38 -11.16 -2.62
N GLU A 167 -46.80 -9.91 -2.41
CA GLU A 167 -45.88 -8.76 -2.54
C GLU A 167 -44.69 -8.83 -1.57
N ALA A 168 -44.87 -9.44 -0.39
CA ALA A 168 -43.80 -9.62 0.58
C ALA A 168 -42.72 -10.61 0.11
N ASP A 169 -43.07 -11.57 -0.76
CA ASP A 169 -42.12 -12.58 -1.23
C ASP A 169 -40.99 -11.96 -2.06
N TRP A 170 -41.23 -10.83 -2.74
CA TRP A 170 -40.22 -10.14 -3.53
C TRP A 170 -39.11 -9.53 -2.66
N ASP A 171 -39.44 -9.17 -1.42
CA ASP A 171 -38.52 -8.54 -0.46
C ASP A 171 -37.98 -9.54 0.59
N THR A 172 -38.26 -10.84 0.44
CA THR A 172 -37.96 -11.85 1.46
C THR A 172 -36.73 -12.69 1.10
N GLU A 173 -35.75 -12.71 2.01
CA GLU A 173 -34.70 -13.73 2.01
C GLU A 173 -35.21 -14.99 2.74
N PHE A 174 -35.42 -16.08 2.01
CA PHE A 174 -36.03 -17.29 2.58
C PHE A 174 -35.05 -18.16 3.37
N LEU A 175 -33.76 -18.18 3.00
CA LEU A 175 -32.72 -19.03 3.62
C LEU A 175 -33.10 -20.52 3.71
N GLY A 176 -33.90 -20.99 2.75
CA GLY A 176 -34.44 -22.34 2.69
C GLY A 176 -34.76 -22.74 1.25
N PRO A 177 -35.28 -23.95 1.01
CA PRO A 177 -35.68 -24.41 -0.32
C PRO A 177 -37.01 -23.77 -0.73
N VAL A 178 -37.07 -22.43 -0.79
CA VAL A 178 -38.20 -21.63 -1.27
C VAL A 178 -37.68 -20.66 -2.33
N LEU A 179 -38.40 -20.52 -3.45
CA LEU A 179 -38.03 -19.62 -4.54
C LEU A 179 -39.26 -18.85 -5.05
N ALA A 180 -39.16 -17.53 -5.08
CA ALA A 180 -40.13 -16.67 -5.75
C ALA A 180 -39.83 -16.58 -7.25
N ILE A 181 -40.84 -16.59 -8.12
CA ILE A 181 -40.68 -16.57 -9.58
C ILE A 181 -41.60 -15.50 -10.18
N LYS A 182 -41.01 -14.56 -10.91
CA LYS A 182 -41.74 -13.45 -11.55
C LYS A 182 -41.45 -13.39 -13.04
N THR A 183 -42.49 -13.23 -13.84
CA THR A 183 -42.35 -12.90 -15.26
C THR A 183 -42.24 -11.40 -15.45
N VAL A 184 -41.23 -10.98 -16.22
CA VAL A 184 -40.94 -9.56 -16.53
C VAL A 184 -41.00 -9.33 -18.03
N ALA A 185 -41.29 -8.11 -18.46
CA ALA A 185 -41.43 -7.75 -19.87
C ALA A 185 -40.10 -7.71 -20.64
N GLY A 186 -38.97 -7.65 -19.93
CA GLY A 186 -37.64 -7.61 -20.52
C GLY A 186 -36.56 -7.16 -19.54
N LEU A 187 -35.38 -6.89 -20.08
CA LEU A 187 -34.19 -6.51 -19.33
C LEU A 187 -34.41 -5.27 -18.44
N GLU A 188 -35.09 -4.25 -18.93
CA GLU A 188 -35.34 -3.01 -18.17
C GLU A 188 -36.15 -3.28 -16.90
N GLU A 189 -37.25 -4.02 -17.02
CA GLU A 189 -38.09 -4.37 -15.86
C GLU A 189 -37.34 -5.30 -14.89
N ALA A 190 -36.47 -6.18 -15.40
CA ALA A 190 -35.62 -7.01 -14.54
C ALA A 190 -34.66 -6.16 -13.69
N ILE A 191 -33.98 -5.19 -14.32
CA ILE A 191 -33.07 -4.26 -13.62
C ILE A 191 -33.85 -3.43 -12.60
N ASP A 192 -35.01 -2.90 -12.96
CA ASP A 192 -35.85 -2.10 -12.06
C ASP A 192 -36.38 -2.92 -10.88
N HIS A 193 -36.72 -4.20 -11.11
CA HIS A 193 -37.13 -5.11 -10.05
C HIS A 193 -35.98 -5.36 -9.06
N ILE A 194 -34.79 -5.69 -9.56
CA ILE A 194 -33.60 -5.91 -8.73
C ILE A 194 -33.25 -4.64 -7.94
N ALA A 195 -33.29 -3.47 -8.58
CA ALA A 195 -33.02 -2.20 -7.92
C ALA A 195 -34.02 -1.87 -6.80
N ARG A 196 -35.27 -2.35 -6.93
CA ARG A 196 -36.34 -2.11 -5.96
C ARG A 196 -36.35 -3.09 -4.80
N HIS A 197 -36.06 -4.37 -5.07
CA HIS A 197 -36.29 -5.48 -4.14
C HIS A 197 -35.01 -6.18 -3.68
N GLY A 198 -33.93 -6.10 -4.46
CA GLY A 198 -32.65 -6.74 -4.14
C GLY A 198 -31.93 -6.11 -2.96
N SER A 199 -31.12 -6.92 -2.27
CA SER A 199 -30.31 -6.46 -1.13
C SER A 199 -28.95 -5.88 -1.53
N HIS A 200 -28.73 -5.68 -2.84
CA HIS A 200 -27.45 -5.28 -3.44
C HIS A 200 -26.30 -6.27 -3.15
N HIS A 201 -26.61 -7.54 -2.93
CA HIS A 201 -25.64 -8.59 -2.63
C HIS A 201 -25.08 -9.21 -3.91
N THR A 202 -25.80 -10.17 -4.50
CA THR A 202 -25.42 -10.85 -5.73
C THR A 202 -26.61 -10.97 -6.66
N ASP A 203 -26.45 -10.56 -7.93
CA ASP A 203 -27.49 -10.74 -8.93
C ASP A 203 -26.89 -11.22 -10.26
N ALA A 204 -27.62 -12.04 -10.99
CA ALA A 204 -27.14 -12.68 -12.21
C ALA A 204 -28.09 -12.49 -13.39
N ILE A 205 -27.52 -12.43 -14.60
CA ILE A 205 -28.25 -12.58 -15.87
C ILE A 205 -27.78 -13.84 -16.59
N VAL A 206 -28.72 -14.57 -17.19
CA VAL A 206 -28.43 -15.67 -18.13
C VAL A 206 -28.89 -15.26 -19.52
N THR A 207 -27.94 -15.13 -20.45
CA THR A 207 -28.19 -14.76 -21.84
C THR A 207 -27.00 -15.02 -22.76
N ASP A 208 -27.25 -15.32 -24.04
CA ASP A 208 -26.24 -15.27 -25.10
C ASP A 208 -26.18 -13.90 -25.82
N ASP A 209 -27.08 -12.97 -25.50
CA ASP A 209 -27.02 -11.60 -26.00
C ASP A 209 -25.97 -10.79 -25.20
N ALA A 210 -24.82 -10.59 -25.83
CA ALA A 210 -23.72 -9.84 -25.23
C ALA A 210 -24.09 -8.39 -24.88
N ALA A 211 -24.97 -7.73 -25.65
CA ALA A 211 -25.36 -6.36 -25.36
C ALA A 211 -26.29 -6.28 -24.13
N ALA A 212 -27.19 -7.25 -23.99
CA ALA A 212 -28.03 -7.38 -22.80
C ALA A 212 -27.19 -7.70 -21.54
N ALA A 213 -26.21 -8.61 -21.67
CA ALA A 213 -25.29 -8.96 -20.58
C ALA A 213 -24.49 -7.74 -20.10
N GLU A 214 -23.86 -7.01 -21.01
CA GLU A 214 -23.11 -5.79 -20.66
C GLU A 214 -24.00 -4.71 -20.05
N THR A 215 -25.22 -4.55 -20.56
CA THR A 215 -26.18 -3.59 -20.00
C THR A 215 -26.55 -3.96 -18.56
N PHE A 216 -26.79 -5.23 -18.28
CA PHE A 216 -27.09 -5.73 -16.94
C PHE A 216 -25.91 -5.54 -15.98
N LEU A 217 -24.70 -5.98 -16.38
CA LEU A 217 -23.48 -5.86 -15.59
C LEU A 217 -23.16 -4.41 -15.21
N ASN A 218 -23.44 -3.45 -16.10
CA ASN A 218 -23.18 -2.03 -15.86
C ASN A 218 -24.28 -1.32 -15.04
N ARG A 219 -25.52 -1.80 -15.07
CA ARG A 219 -26.67 -1.09 -14.46
C ARG A 219 -27.17 -1.68 -13.16
N VAL A 220 -26.98 -2.97 -12.92
CA VAL A 220 -27.33 -3.58 -11.65
C VAL A 220 -26.29 -3.20 -10.61
N ASP A 221 -26.74 -2.50 -9.57
CA ASP A 221 -25.86 -1.95 -8.55
C ASP A 221 -25.76 -2.85 -7.32
N SER A 222 -25.31 -4.07 -7.55
CA SER A 222 -25.04 -5.06 -6.50
C SER A 222 -23.55 -5.18 -6.25
N ALA A 223 -23.16 -5.75 -5.11
CA ALA A 223 -21.76 -5.97 -4.79
C ALA A 223 -21.11 -6.93 -5.78
N ILE A 224 -21.88 -7.88 -6.30
CA ILE A 224 -21.45 -8.88 -7.27
C ILE A 224 -22.53 -8.99 -8.35
N VAL A 225 -22.14 -8.82 -9.62
CA VAL A 225 -23.04 -8.99 -10.75
C VAL A 225 -22.46 -10.05 -11.68
N MET A 226 -23.29 -11.00 -12.11
CA MET A 226 -22.84 -12.18 -12.85
C MET A 226 -23.52 -12.31 -14.21
N HIS A 227 -22.78 -12.82 -15.19
CA HIS A 227 -23.30 -13.22 -16.50
C HIS A 227 -23.04 -14.70 -16.70
N ASN A 228 -24.09 -15.47 -16.99
CA ASN A 228 -24.03 -16.91 -17.26
C ASN A 228 -23.33 -17.71 -16.15
N ALA A 229 -23.50 -17.28 -14.89
CA ALA A 229 -22.97 -17.97 -13.71
C ALA A 229 -23.99 -17.97 -12.57
N SER A 230 -23.91 -18.99 -11.72
CA SER A 230 -24.75 -19.12 -10.52
C SER A 230 -24.35 -18.10 -9.46
N THR A 231 -25.34 -17.46 -8.82
CA THR A 231 -25.11 -16.53 -7.71
C THR A 231 -24.33 -17.15 -6.55
N GLN A 232 -24.34 -18.48 -6.42
CA GLN A 232 -23.61 -19.19 -5.37
C GLN A 232 -22.08 -19.26 -5.58
N TYR A 233 -21.56 -18.72 -6.69
CA TYR A 233 -20.13 -18.47 -6.86
C TYR A 233 -19.67 -17.16 -6.20
N ALA A 234 -20.58 -16.39 -5.58
CA ALA A 234 -20.27 -15.21 -4.79
C ALA A 234 -19.62 -15.59 -3.46
N ASP A 235 -18.35 -15.95 -3.52
CA ASP A 235 -17.57 -16.46 -2.39
C ASP A 235 -16.08 -16.15 -2.64
N GLY A 236 -15.37 -15.68 -1.61
CA GLY A 236 -13.96 -15.30 -1.74
C GLY A 236 -13.05 -16.45 -2.15
N GLY A 237 -13.36 -17.69 -1.79
CA GLY A 237 -12.63 -18.88 -2.25
C GLY A 237 -12.81 -19.10 -3.75
N GLU A 238 -14.04 -19.03 -4.24
CA GLU A 238 -14.37 -19.14 -5.67
C GLU A 238 -13.76 -17.98 -6.49
N PHE A 239 -13.61 -16.79 -5.87
CA PHE A 239 -12.98 -15.61 -6.48
C PHE A 239 -11.44 -15.63 -6.41
N GLY A 240 -10.83 -16.70 -5.89
CA GLY A 240 -9.38 -16.86 -5.84
C GLY A 240 -8.69 -16.07 -4.72
N MET A 241 -9.45 -15.59 -3.73
CA MET A 241 -8.92 -14.88 -2.55
C MET A 241 -8.38 -15.82 -1.48
N GLY A 242 -8.62 -17.14 -1.64
CA GLY A 242 -8.22 -18.20 -0.72
C GLY A 242 -9.12 -18.31 0.51
N ALA A 243 -9.43 -17.19 1.15
CA ALA A 243 -10.37 -17.12 2.26
C ALA A 243 -11.09 -15.76 2.30
N GLU A 244 -12.31 -15.78 2.85
CA GLU A 244 -13.07 -14.58 3.18
C GLU A 244 -13.44 -14.56 4.67
N ILE A 245 -13.64 -13.35 5.21
CA ILE A 245 -14.24 -13.16 6.54
C ILE A 245 -15.77 -12.93 6.46
N GLY A 246 -16.24 -12.54 5.28
CA GLY A 246 -17.64 -12.32 4.95
C GLY A 246 -17.78 -11.49 3.69
N ILE A 247 -19.01 -11.11 3.37
CA ILE A 247 -19.35 -10.27 2.22
C ILE A 247 -19.79 -8.89 2.73
N SER A 248 -19.53 -7.83 1.97
CA SER A 248 -20.06 -6.51 2.27
C SER A 248 -20.82 -5.92 1.09
N THR A 249 -21.98 -5.34 1.38
CA THR A 249 -22.79 -4.61 0.40
C THR A 249 -22.61 -3.09 0.48
N GLY A 250 -21.81 -2.62 1.45
CA GLY A 250 -21.46 -1.22 1.60
C GLY A 250 -20.65 -0.68 0.41
N ARG A 251 -20.70 0.63 0.18
CA ARG A 251 -20.00 1.30 -0.93
C ARG A 251 -18.63 1.88 -0.57
N LEU A 252 -18.32 1.95 0.72
CA LEU A 252 -17.07 2.50 1.22
C LEU A 252 -16.13 1.37 1.63
N HIS A 253 -14.84 1.58 1.37
CA HIS A 253 -13.75 0.66 1.70
C HIS A 253 -13.73 -0.66 0.90
N ALA A 254 -14.60 -1.61 1.22
CA ALA A 254 -14.65 -2.92 0.59
C ALA A 254 -16.10 -3.31 0.25
N ARG A 255 -16.31 -3.88 -0.94
CA ARG A 255 -17.61 -4.31 -1.47
C ARG A 255 -17.45 -5.66 -2.16
N GLY A 256 -18.35 -6.60 -1.89
CA GLY A 256 -18.22 -8.01 -2.28
C GLY A 256 -17.53 -8.83 -1.20
N PRO A 257 -16.90 -9.98 -1.55
CA PRO A 257 -16.15 -10.80 -0.61
C PRO A 257 -14.99 -10.02 0.00
N VAL A 258 -14.81 -10.15 1.32
CA VAL A 258 -13.80 -9.44 2.11
C VAL A 258 -12.69 -10.41 2.48
N GLY A 259 -11.54 -10.30 1.80
CA GLY A 259 -10.36 -11.12 2.06
C GLY A 259 -9.28 -10.36 2.83
N ALA A 260 -8.04 -10.86 2.75
CA ALA A 260 -6.93 -10.29 3.52
C ALA A 260 -6.55 -8.86 3.08
N ASN A 261 -6.71 -8.52 1.80
CA ASN A 261 -6.40 -7.19 1.27
C ASN A 261 -7.42 -6.14 1.74
N GLU A 262 -8.68 -6.54 1.80
CA GLU A 262 -9.79 -5.70 2.25
C GLU A 262 -9.74 -5.44 3.76
N LEU A 263 -8.87 -6.12 4.50
CA LEU A 263 -8.57 -5.83 5.91
C LEU A 263 -7.36 -4.90 6.09
N THR A 264 -6.93 -4.20 5.05
CA THR A 264 -5.82 -3.24 5.09
C THR A 264 -6.25 -1.86 4.64
N ILE A 265 -5.52 -0.83 5.06
CA ILE A 265 -5.67 0.54 4.54
C ILE A 265 -4.33 1.03 4.00
N TYR A 266 -4.37 2.09 3.18
CA TYR A 266 -3.18 2.72 2.65
C TYR A 266 -2.72 3.89 3.53
N LYS A 267 -1.42 4.19 3.47
CA LYS A 267 -0.86 5.44 4.00
C LYS A 267 0.12 6.03 3.01
N TYR A 268 0.12 7.35 2.89
CA TYR A 268 1.09 8.05 2.07
C TYR A 268 2.45 8.07 2.77
N ARG A 269 3.48 7.53 2.10
CA ARG A 269 4.87 7.60 2.57
C ARG A 269 5.65 8.52 1.65
N VAL A 270 5.87 9.77 2.09
CA VAL A 270 6.63 10.75 1.33
C VAL A 270 8.09 10.76 1.78
N ARG A 271 9.02 10.51 0.86
CA ARG A 271 10.47 10.65 1.07
C ARG A 271 10.95 11.87 0.29
N GLY A 272 11.49 12.87 0.98
CA GLY A 272 11.91 14.12 0.35
C GLY A 272 13.38 14.47 0.59
N GLN A 273 14.05 14.91 -0.48
CA GLN A 273 15.35 15.59 -0.45
C GLN A 273 15.30 16.83 -1.36
N GLY A 274 15.78 17.97 -0.88
CA GLY A 274 15.93 19.19 -1.70
C GLY A 274 14.71 20.12 -1.81
N GLN A 275 13.53 19.75 -1.27
CA GLN A 275 12.30 20.58 -1.36
C GLN A 275 12.51 22.01 -0.87
N VAL A 276 13.33 22.20 0.17
CA VAL A 276 13.68 23.53 0.72
C VAL A 276 14.38 24.40 -0.34
N CYS A 277 15.34 23.82 -1.07
CA CYS A 277 16.08 24.56 -2.11
C CYS A 277 15.19 24.83 -3.33
N LEU A 278 14.33 23.89 -3.71
CA LEU A 278 13.36 24.08 -4.80
C LEU A 278 12.32 25.16 -4.47
N GLN A 279 11.83 25.19 -3.23
CA GLN A 279 10.95 26.27 -2.76
C GLN A 279 11.68 27.62 -2.72
N ALA A 280 12.95 27.66 -2.32
CA ALA A 280 13.75 28.88 -2.39
C ALA A 280 13.92 29.38 -3.84
N LEU A 281 14.33 28.51 -4.78
CA LEU A 281 14.42 28.83 -6.21
C LEU A 281 13.11 29.45 -6.73
N LYS A 282 11.98 28.77 -6.48
CA LYS A 282 10.67 29.21 -6.97
C LYS A 282 10.18 30.51 -6.32
N ARG A 283 10.28 30.64 -4.99
CA ARG A 283 9.69 31.75 -4.22
C ARG A 283 10.52 33.03 -4.29
N LEU A 284 11.83 32.90 -4.45
CA LEU A 284 12.76 34.02 -4.53
C LEU A 284 13.12 34.38 -5.98
N GLY A 285 12.73 33.54 -6.96
CA GLY A 285 13.08 33.75 -8.36
C GLY A 285 14.57 33.63 -8.64
N LEU A 286 15.29 32.76 -7.91
CA LEU A 286 16.74 32.60 -8.04
C LEU A 286 17.09 31.72 -9.23
N ASP A 287 18.08 32.10 -10.02
CA ASP A 287 18.59 31.28 -11.13
C ASP A 287 19.25 29.98 -10.64
N GLU A 288 20.04 30.06 -9.58
CA GLU A 288 20.73 28.93 -8.96
C GLU A 288 20.72 29.03 -7.42
N VAL A 289 20.89 27.88 -6.75
CA VAL A 289 21.20 27.83 -5.31
C VAL A 289 22.54 27.16 -5.10
N TRP A 290 23.44 27.88 -4.44
CA TRP A 290 24.79 27.40 -4.14
C TRP A 290 24.84 26.82 -2.73
N TRP A 291 25.10 25.53 -2.62
CA TRP A 291 25.39 24.86 -1.38
C TRP A 291 26.89 24.93 -1.10
N LEU A 292 27.25 25.87 -0.22
CA LEU A 292 28.61 26.03 0.30
C LEU A 292 28.88 24.97 1.38
N VAL A 293 29.82 24.05 1.12
CA VAL A 293 30.29 23.08 2.11
C VAL A 293 31.52 23.65 2.79
N SER A 294 31.34 24.09 4.04
CA SER A 294 32.41 24.75 4.80
C SER A 294 33.52 23.77 5.21
N PRO A 295 34.81 24.12 5.04
CA PRO A 295 35.94 23.31 5.49
C PRO A 295 35.89 22.98 6.98
N GLN A 296 35.61 23.98 7.82
CA GLN A 296 35.44 23.83 9.27
C GLN A 296 34.51 24.93 9.78
N ASN A 297 33.55 24.57 10.63
CA ASN A 297 32.72 25.56 11.33
C ASN A 297 33.45 26.00 12.62
N PRO A 298 33.75 27.30 12.81
CA PRO A 298 34.48 27.79 13.99
C PRO A 298 33.77 27.54 15.33
N LEU A 299 32.44 27.39 15.30
CA LEU A 299 31.61 27.16 16.49
C LEU A 299 31.41 25.66 16.81
N LYS A 300 32.06 24.75 16.07
CA LYS A 300 31.91 23.30 16.25
C LYS A 300 33.26 22.64 16.54
N PRO A 301 33.28 21.60 17.41
CA PRO A 301 34.47 20.78 17.60
C PRO A 301 34.97 20.18 16.28
N VAL A 302 36.28 20.03 16.15
CA VAL A 302 36.92 19.37 15.00
C VAL A 302 36.70 17.85 15.05
N ALA A 303 36.63 17.28 16.25
CA ALA A 303 36.40 15.85 16.47
C ALA A 303 35.06 15.38 15.86
N GLY A 304 35.09 14.27 15.10
CA GLY A 304 33.90 13.67 14.48
C GLY A 304 33.44 14.33 13.16
N MET A 305 34.18 15.29 12.61
CA MET A 305 33.87 15.85 11.29
C MET A 305 34.48 15.00 10.17
N GLY A 306 33.64 14.42 9.31
CA GLY A 306 34.10 13.66 8.14
C GLY A 306 34.95 14.52 7.18
N ARG A 307 35.78 13.86 6.36
CA ARG A 307 36.66 14.56 5.41
C ARG A 307 35.84 15.47 4.50
N LEU A 308 36.38 16.63 4.15
CA LEU A 308 35.68 17.60 3.31
C LEU A 308 35.26 17.01 1.95
N ALA A 309 36.10 16.14 1.37
CA ALA A 309 35.79 15.43 0.13
C ALA A 309 34.53 14.55 0.27
N ASP A 310 34.42 13.79 1.35
CA ASP A 310 33.27 12.91 1.61
C ASP A 310 31.99 13.74 1.84
N ARG A 311 32.12 14.87 2.55
CA ARG A 311 31.01 15.81 2.77
C ARG A 311 30.55 16.45 1.46
N LEU A 312 31.47 16.80 0.56
CA LEU A 312 31.15 17.31 -0.78
C LEU A 312 30.45 16.26 -1.64
N ALA A 313 30.94 15.02 -1.64
CA ALA A 313 30.34 13.92 -2.39
C ALA A 313 28.90 13.66 -1.94
N ARG A 314 28.67 13.60 -0.62
CA ARG A 314 27.33 13.45 -0.04
C ARG A 314 26.41 14.64 -0.39
N ALA A 315 26.92 15.86 -0.30
CA ALA A 315 26.14 17.05 -0.68
C ALA A 315 25.78 17.03 -2.17
N ARG A 316 26.68 16.61 -3.07
CA ARG A 316 26.40 16.46 -4.51
C ARG A 316 25.33 15.41 -4.79
N ALA A 317 25.39 14.26 -4.12
CA ALA A 317 24.37 13.23 -4.26
C ALA A 317 22.97 13.74 -3.85
N VAL A 318 22.89 14.59 -2.82
CA VAL A 318 21.63 15.19 -2.36
C VAL A 318 21.17 16.33 -3.28
N ALA A 319 22.09 17.06 -3.90
CA ALA A 319 21.83 18.21 -4.76
C ALA A 319 21.69 17.83 -6.25
N ALA A 320 21.12 16.66 -6.56
CA ALA A 320 20.91 16.17 -7.93
C ALA A 320 19.82 16.97 -8.66
N HIS A 321 20.14 18.22 -9.02
CA HIS A 321 19.27 19.12 -9.75
C HIS A 321 20.14 20.16 -10.50
N PRO A 322 19.83 20.49 -11.78
CA PRO A 322 20.71 21.31 -12.63
C PRO A 322 20.97 22.72 -12.07
N ARG A 323 20.03 23.27 -11.30
CA ARG A 323 20.13 24.60 -10.67
C ARG A 323 20.66 24.58 -9.23
N LEU A 324 21.12 23.43 -8.72
CA LEU A 324 21.72 23.30 -7.39
C LEU A 324 23.21 23.01 -7.52
N ARG A 325 24.04 23.93 -7.04
CA ARG A 325 25.51 23.83 -7.17
C ARG A 325 26.17 23.56 -5.83
N VAL A 326 26.90 22.46 -5.72
CA VAL A 326 27.68 22.14 -4.51
C VAL A 326 29.13 22.56 -4.69
N THR A 327 29.64 23.37 -3.76
CA THR A 327 30.98 23.93 -3.87
C THR A 327 31.70 24.02 -2.51
N ALA A 328 33.03 23.94 -2.54
CA ALA A 328 33.92 24.22 -1.40
C ALA A 328 34.72 25.50 -1.65
N LEU A 329 34.05 26.53 -2.18
CA LEU A 329 34.65 27.82 -2.53
C LEU A 329 35.40 28.45 -1.35
N GLU A 330 34.93 28.25 -0.11
CA GLU A 330 35.60 28.71 1.11
C GLU A 330 37.03 28.16 1.28
N ARG A 331 37.43 27.07 0.60
CA ARG A 331 38.84 26.61 0.58
C ARG A 331 39.81 27.63 0.00
N ARG A 332 39.31 28.54 -0.85
CA ARG A 332 40.10 29.58 -1.50
C ARG A 332 40.18 30.86 -0.66
N LEU A 333 39.50 30.89 0.48
CA LEU A 333 39.44 32.03 1.38
C LEU A 333 40.24 31.71 2.66
N PRO A 334 41.03 32.66 3.19
CA PRO A 334 41.75 32.47 4.45
C PRO A 334 40.83 32.64 5.68
N THR A 335 39.51 32.45 5.52
CA THR A 335 38.51 32.75 6.54
C THR A 335 37.37 31.73 6.53
N ALA A 336 36.80 31.51 7.71
CA ALA A 336 35.59 30.72 7.92
C ALA A 336 34.39 31.60 8.35
N LEU A 337 34.51 32.93 8.21
CA LEU A 337 33.48 33.89 8.60
C LEU A 337 32.52 34.15 7.44
N THR A 338 31.24 33.83 7.62
CA THR A 338 30.19 34.02 6.60
C THR A 338 30.17 35.43 6.02
N ALA A 339 30.34 36.47 6.85
CA ALA A 339 30.34 37.86 6.39
C ALA A 339 31.49 38.14 5.39
N GLU A 340 32.67 37.56 5.61
CA GLU A 340 33.81 37.73 4.72
C GLU A 340 33.66 36.90 3.44
N THR A 341 33.11 35.67 3.55
CA THR A 341 32.73 34.87 2.38
C THR A 341 31.77 35.64 1.46
N LEU A 342 30.75 36.29 2.02
CA LEU A 342 29.78 37.06 1.25
C LEU A 342 30.39 38.31 0.58
N ARG A 343 31.31 39.02 1.26
CA ARG A 343 32.04 40.15 0.65
C ARG A 343 32.91 39.68 -0.52
N ALA A 344 33.64 38.58 -0.33
CA ALA A 344 34.47 38.00 -1.39
C ALA A 344 33.63 37.58 -2.60
N LEU A 345 32.47 36.93 -2.39
CA LEU A 345 31.56 36.55 -3.47
C LEU A 345 31.04 37.77 -4.25
N ARG A 346 30.65 38.85 -3.57
CA ARG A 346 30.23 40.09 -4.26
C ARG A 346 31.35 40.74 -5.06
N HIS A 347 32.59 40.63 -4.58
CA HIS A 347 33.75 41.16 -5.28
C HIS A 347 34.12 40.31 -6.50
N TRP A 348 34.16 38.98 -6.36
CA TRP A 348 34.54 38.05 -7.42
C TRP A 348 33.50 37.93 -8.54
N PHE A 349 32.22 38.09 -8.21
CA PHE A 349 31.12 37.97 -9.15
C PHE A 349 30.37 39.30 -9.27
N ALA A 350 31.09 40.33 -9.75
CA ALA A 350 30.49 41.63 -10.03
C ALA A 350 29.34 41.48 -11.05
N GLY A 351 28.14 41.91 -10.68
CA GLY A 351 26.91 41.75 -11.48
C GLY A 351 26.00 40.60 -11.03
N VAL A 352 26.41 39.77 -10.06
CA VAL A 352 25.56 38.71 -9.51
C VAL A 352 24.87 39.17 -8.23
N HIS A 353 23.56 38.97 -8.16
CA HIS A 353 22.74 39.24 -6.98
C HIS A 353 22.65 38.01 -6.07
N PHE A 354 23.41 38.02 -4.97
CA PHE A 354 23.35 36.93 -3.99
C PHE A 354 22.25 37.13 -2.96
N VAL A 355 21.61 36.01 -2.57
CA VAL A 355 20.71 35.92 -1.41
C VAL A 355 21.26 34.88 -0.45
N TRP A 356 21.41 35.24 0.82
CA TRP A 356 21.78 34.30 1.87
C TRP A 356 20.56 33.51 2.33
N LEU A 357 20.58 32.19 2.13
CA LEU A 357 19.55 31.27 2.58
C LEU A 357 19.92 30.68 3.94
N MET A 358 19.03 30.78 4.92
CA MET A 358 19.21 30.11 6.22
C MET A 358 17.89 29.63 6.84
N GLY A 359 17.97 28.70 7.79
CA GLY A 359 16.80 28.28 8.58
C GLY A 359 16.46 29.27 9.70
N ALA A 360 15.22 29.21 10.18
CA ALA A 360 14.73 30.02 11.31
C ALA A 360 15.52 29.79 12.61
N ASP A 361 16.06 28.58 12.81
CA ASP A 361 16.99 28.25 13.89
C ASP A 361 18.24 29.13 13.87
N ASN A 362 18.83 29.35 12.69
CA ASN A 362 19.98 30.24 12.52
C ASN A 362 19.61 31.70 12.81
N LEU A 363 18.45 32.18 12.35
CA LEU A 363 18.01 33.55 12.66
C LEU A 363 17.93 33.80 14.18
N GLY A 364 17.49 32.81 14.96
CA GLY A 364 17.42 32.90 16.41
C GLY A 364 18.79 33.07 17.08
N GLN A 365 19.82 32.41 16.55
CA GLN A 365 21.18 32.41 17.11
C GLN A 365 22.18 33.30 16.38
N ILE A 366 21.81 33.93 15.26
CA ILE A 366 22.75 34.66 14.38
C ILE A 366 23.48 35.79 15.10
N HIS A 367 22.88 36.35 16.17
CA HIS A 367 23.50 37.37 17.01
C HIS A 367 24.78 36.90 17.74
N ARG A 368 25.05 35.58 17.75
CA ARG A 368 26.27 34.98 18.29
C ARG A 368 27.38 34.87 17.23
N TRP A 369 27.08 35.12 15.96
CA TRP A 369 28.07 35.03 14.88
C TRP A 369 28.89 36.33 14.81
N THR A 370 30.18 36.19 14.54
CA THR A 370 31.07 37.34 14.32
C THR A 370 30.59 38.16 13.12
N ALA A 371 30.52 39.49 13.30
CA ALA A 371 30.08 40.43 12.26
C ALA A 371 28.71 40.09 11.63
N TRP A 372 27.77 39.52 12.39
CA TRP A 372 26.48 39.08 11.86
C TRP A 372 25.62 40.18 11.20
N GLN A 373 25.78 41.43 11.63
CA GLN A 373 25.06 42.58 11.06
C GLN A 373 25.51 42.83 9.61
N GLU A 374 26.80 42.61 9.32
CA GLU A 374 27.37 42.76 7.98
C GLU A 374 26.71 41.82 6.97
N ILE A 375 26.27 40.63 7.39
CA ILE A 375 25.54 39.69 6.51
C ILE A 375 24.29 40.37 5.93
N PHE A 376 23.50 41.03 6.79
CA PHE A 376 22.30 41.74 6.37
C PHE A 376 22.62 43.00 5.56
N HIS A 377 23.75 43.66 5.80
CA HIS A 377 24.19 44.82 5.01
C HIS A 377 24.88 44.46 3.68
N THR A 378 25.27 43.19 3.50
CA THR A 378 25.99 42.75 2.29
C THR A 378 25.05 42.19 1.24
N VAL A 379 24.06 41.39 1.62
CA VAL A 379 23.14 40.67 0.72
C VAL A 379 21.70 40.62 1.26
N GLY A 380 20.74 40.30 0.39
CA GLY A 380 19.40 39.94 0.83
C GLY A 380 19.40 38.64 1.65
N VAL A 381 18.58 38.54 2.69
CA VAL A 381 18.54 37.37 3.58
C VAL A 381 17.17 36.70 3.53
N ALA A 382 17.11 35.42 3.14
CA ALA A 382 15.89 34.63 3.18
C ALA A 382 15.95 33.60 4.31
N VAL A 383 14.97 33.68 5.20
CA VAL A 383 14.83 32.79 6.35
C VAL A 383 13.72 31.78 6.08
N LEU A 384 14.03 30.50 6.22
CA LEU A 384 13.15 29.37 5.89
C LEU A 384 12.58 28.77 7.18
N ASP A 385 11.25 28.58 7.22
CA ASP A 385 10.54 28.03 8.39
C ASP A 385 11.03 26.60 8.76
N ARG A 386 11.01 26.29 10.06
CA ARG A 386 11.44 25.01 10.65
C ARG A 386 10.45 24.55 11.74
N PRO A 387 10.15 23.24 11.88
CA PRO A 387 9.12 22.72 12.80
C PRO A 387 9.21 23.23 14.24
N SER A 388 10.42 23.44 14.75
CA SER A 388 10.68 23.83 16.15
C SER A 388 10.92 25.34 16.36
N TYR A 389 10.83 26.17 15.32
CA TYR A 389 11.33 27.56 15.33
C TYR A 389 10.41 28.56 14.61
N SER A 390 9.11 28.27 14.49
CA SER A 390 8.23 28.97 13.54
C SER A 390 7.95 30.45 13.86
N PHE A 391 7.97 30.87 15.13
CA PHE A 391 7.66 32.26 15.50
C PHE A 391 8.63 32.94 16.49
N THR A 392 9.28 32.18 17.38
CA THR A 392 10.22 32.74 18.37
C THR A 392 11.41 33.50 17.74
N PRO A 393 12.05 33.02 16.65
CA PRO A 393 13.16 33.73 16.01
C PRO A 393 12.76 35.04 15.32
N VAL A 394 11.51 35.16 14.88
CA VAL A 394 10.98 36.39 14.25
C VAL A 394 10.78 37.49 15.30
N ALA A 395 10.64 37.12 16.57
CA ALA A 395 10.73 38.04 17.71
C ALA A 395 12.18 38.24 18.22
N GLY A 396 13.17 37.58 17.61
CA GLY A 396 14.57 37.57 18.04
C GLY A 396 15.36 38.86 17.74
N LYS A 397 16.57 38.96 18.30
CA LYS A 397 17.41 40.17 18.24
C LYS A 397 17.66 40.66 16.80
N ALA A 398 17.97 39.76 15.86
CA ALA A 398 18.21 40.11 14.46
C ALA A 398 16.94 40.60 13.75
N ALA A 399 15.82 39.89 13.92
CA ALA A 399 14.54 40.25 13.33
C ALA A 399 14.02 41.61 13.83
N ARG A 400 14.19 41.91 15.12
CA ARG A 400 13.85 43.23 15.69
C ARG A 400 14.74 44.34 15.15
N ARG A 401 16.07 44.11 15.09
CA ARG A 401 17.05 45.09 14.58
C ARG A 401 16.77 45.51 13.15
N PHE A 402 16.37 44.56 12.31
CA PHE A 402 16.10 44.76 10.88
C PHE A 402 14.60 44.74 10.54
N ALA A 403 13.70 45.00 11.50
CA ALA A 403 12.27 44.89 11.30
C ALA A 403 11.75 45.75 10.11
N ARG A 404 12.29 46.97 9.98
CA ARG A 404 11.94 47.90 8.89
C ARG A 404 12.42 47.46 7.50
N ALA A 405 13.42 46.57 7.45
CA ALA A 405 14.00 46.00 6.24
C ALA A 405 13.30 44.70 5.80
N ARG A 406 12.24 44.28 6.50
CA ARG A 406 11.53 43.03 6.20
C ARG A 406 10.63 43.20 4.97
N ILE A 407 10.88 42.39 3.94
CA ILE A 407 10.01 42.24 2.78
C ILE A 407 8.91 41.22 3.11
N PRO A 408 7.62 41.53 2.86
CA PRO A 408 6.55 40.56 3.01
C PRO A 408 6.76 39.35 2.08
N GLU A 409 6.41 38.15 2.54
CA GLU A 409 6.60 36.91 1.79
C GLU A 409 6.00 36.95 0.37
N ARG A 410 4.82 37.57 0.20
CA ARG A 410 4.19 37.77 -1.13
C ARG A 410 5.04 38.55 -2.13
N LYS A 411 6.06 39.30 -1.65
CA LYS A 411 7.02 40.07 -2.46
C LYS A 411 8.43 39.45 -2.42
N ALA A 412 8.58 38.21 -1.93
CA ALA A 412 9.89 37.59 -1.74
C ALA A 412 10.72 37.45 -3.02
N GLY A 413 10.08 37.35 -4.20
CA GLY A 413 10.77 37.37 -5.50
C GLY A 413 11.55 38.65 -5.79
N ARG A 414 11.31 39.74 -5.05
CA ARG A 414 12.07 40.99 -5.18
C ARG A 414 13.32 41.05 -4.30
N LEU A 415 13.55 40.04 -3.44
CA LEU A 415 14.60 40.08 -2.43
C LEU A 415 16.00 40.18 -3.05
N ALA A 416 16.28 39.45 -4.14
CA ALA A 416 17.59 39.47 -4.79
C ALA A 416 17.94 40.86 -5.37
N SER A 417 16.93 41.59 -5.86
CA SER A 417 17.07 42.93 -6.43
C SER A 417 16.97 44.07 -5.41
N ALA A 418 16.56 43.79 -4.17
CA ALA A 418 16.37 44.83 -3.16
C ALA A 418 17.71 45.29 -2.57
N PRO A 419 17.92 46.59 -2.30
CA PRO A 419 19.14 47.08 -1.67
C PRO A 419 19.25 46.55 -0.22
N PRO A 420 20.38 45.94 0.18
CA PRO A 420 20.61 45.57 1.56
C PRO A 420 20.65 46.80 2.51
N PRO A 421 20.10 46.70 3.74
CA PRO A 421 19.53 45.50 4.33
C PRO A 421 18.12 45.21 3.82
N ALA A 422 17.91 43.96 3.42
CA ALA A 422 16.61 43.43 3.02
C ALA A 422 16.52 41.97 3.46
N TRP A 423 15.39 41.57 4.04
CA TRP A 423 15.20 40.16 4.43
C TRP A 423 13.75 39.71 4.35
N THR A 424 13.52 38.41 4.18
CA THR A 424 12.17 37.83 4.18
C THR A 424 12.13 36.55 5.01
N PHE A 425 10.92 36.16 5.39
CA PHE A 425 10.65 34.89 6.07
C PHE A 425 9.69 34.08 5.20
N LEU A 426 10.08 32.87 4.81
CA LEU A 426 9.35 31.99 3.91
C LEU A 426 8.73 30.83 4.68
N HIS A 427 7.41 30.69 4.58
CA HIS A 427 6.67 29.56 5.12
C HIS A 427 6.69 28.44 4.07
N ILE A 428 7.62 27.51 4.25
CA ILE A 428 7.81 26.35 3.36
C ILE A 428 7.43 25.05 4.08
N PRO A 429 7.20 23.93 3.36
CA PRO A 429 7.05 22.63 3.97
C PRO A 429 8.18 22.37 4.97
N ARG A 430 7.80 22.22 6.24
CA ARG A 430 8.75 22.24 7.34
C ARG A 430 9.56 20.95 7.34
N SER A 431 10.88 21.06 7.19
CA SER A 431 11.79 19.91 7.30
C SER A 431 12.42 19.87 8.68
N ALA A 432 12.17 18.79 9.42
CA ALA A 432 12.78 18.49 10.73
C ALA A 432 14.26 18.05 10.63
N LEU A 433 14.76 17.78 9.41
CA LEU A 433 16.12 17.35 9.20
C LEU A 433 17.09 18.50 9.50
N SER A 434 17.94 18.31 10.51
CA SER A 434 19.08 19.18 10.82
C SER A 434 20.39 18.41 10.66
N ALA A 435 21.48 19.11 10.32
CA ALA A 435 22.81 18.50 10.27
C ALA A 435 23.24 17.92 11.63
N THR A 436 22.67 18.39 12.74
CA THR A 436 22.93 17.84 14.08
C THR A 436 22.17 16.52 14.28
N ALA A 437 20.88 16.46 13.93
CA ALA A 437 20.10 15.22 14.00
C ALA A 437 20.62 14.13 13.06
N LEU A 438 21.08 14.51 11.86
CA LEU A 438 21.71 13.59 10.90
C LEU A 438 23.05 13.04 11.40
N ARG A 439 23.84 13.84 12.12
CA ARG A 439 25.12 13.40 12.72
C ARG A 439 24.93 12.56 13.98
N ALA A 440 23.89 12.85 14.77
CA ALA A 440 23.52 12.03 15.92
C ALA A 440 23.02 10.63 15.50
N ARG A 441 22.53 10.49 14.27
CA ARG A 441 22.19 9.22 13.63
C ARG A 441 23.39 8.52 12.98
N ALA A 442 24.58 8.59 13.58
CA ALA A 442 25.80 8.04 12.96
C ALA A 442 25.53 6.64 12.35
N PRO A 443 25.95 6.39 11.10
CA PRO A 443 25.79 5.08 10.47
C PRO A 443 26.71 4.11 11.20
N SER A 444 26.13 3.17 11.94
CA SER A 444 26.83 1.93 12.23
C SER A 444 27.20 1.31 10.89
N GLY A 445 28.48 0.98 10.69
CA GLY A 445 28.88 0.08 9.62
C GLY A 445 28.12 -1.24 9.72
N LEU A 446 28.15 -2.01 8.63
CA LEU A 446 27.71 -3.40 8.60
C LEU A 446 28.20 -4.10 9.89
N PRO A 447 27.32 -4.73 10.68
CA PRO A 447 27.76 -5.64 11.74
C PRO A 447 28.71 -6.67 11.12
N ASP A 448 29.82 -7.00 11.80
CA ASP A 448 30.84 -7.93 11.27
C ASP A 448 30.22 -9.26 10.79
N ALA A 449 29.12 -9.71 11.41
CA ALA A 449 28.37 -10.89 10.99
C ALA A 449 27.70 -10.77 9.61
N VAL A 450 27.25 -9.57 9.21
CA VAL A 450 26.61 -9.33 7.91
C VAL A 450 27.67 -9.15 6.82
N ALA A 451 28.81 -8.51 7.14
CA ALA A 451 29.94 -8.42 6.21
C ALA A 451 30.48 -9.82 5.86
N VAL A 452 30.63 -10.70 6.85
CA VAL A 452 31.04 -12.11 6.65
C VAL A 452 30.03 -12.89 5.81
N ARG A 453 28.71 -12.68 6.00
CA ARG A 453 27.67 -13.33 5.17
C ARG A 453 27.74 -12.87 3.72
N VAL A 454 27.89 -11.56 3.49
CA VAL A 454 28.02 -10.98 2.14
C VAL A 454 29.32 -11.42 1.47
N GLU A 455 30.43 -11.54 2.19
CA GLU A 455 31.71 -12.04 1.67
C GLU A 455 31.66 -13.54 1.31
N ALA A 456 31.02 -14.38 2.14
CA ALA A 456 30.82 -15.80 1.84
C ALA A 456 29.96 -16.03 0.58
N ILE A 457 29.07 -15.08 0.27
CA ILE A 457 28.23 -15.07 -0.93
C ILE A 457 28.98 -14.51 -2.15
N LEU A 458 29.83 -13.49 -1.96
CA LEU A 458 30.48 -12.76 -3.05
C LEU A 458 31.75 -13.41 -3.62
N ASP A 459 32.36 -14.36 -2.90
CA ASP A 459 33.57 -15.11 -3.23
C ASP A 459 34.40 -14.57 -4.42
N ARG A 460 34.99 -13.37 -4.24
CA ARG A 460 35.94 -12.77 -5.20
C ARG A 460 37.30 -13.48 -5.19
N SER A 461 37.49 -14.52 -4.39
CA SER A 461 38.76 -15.24 -4.27
C SER A 461 39.07 -16.19 -5.45
N ALA A 462 38.22 -16.20 -6.48
CA ALA A 462 38.54 -16.71 -7.82
C ALA A 462 39.10 -15.62 -8.78
N THR A 463 39.57 -14.47 -8.27
CA THR A 463 40.49 -13.61 -9.06
C THR A 463 41.93 -14.05 -8.82
N GLN A 464 42.31 -15.17 -9.43
CA GLN A 464 43.71 -15.51 -9.66
C GLN A 464 44.00 -15.35 -11.16
N SER A 465 44.76 -14.32 -11.48
CA SER A 465 45.43 -14.06 -12.76
C SER A 465 44.56 -13.77 -13.98
N VAL A 466 45.03 -12.82 -14.77
CA VAL A 466 44.37 -12.14 -15.91
C VAL A 466 44.34 -13.02 -17.18
N THR A 467 44.32 -14.36 -17.09
CA THR A 467 44.48 -15.20 -18.30
C THR A 467 43.58 -16.41 -18.46
N ASP A 468 42.66 -16.75 -17.56
CA ASP A 468 41.71 -17.84 -17.78
C ASP A 468 40.28 -17.43 -17.36
N GLY A 469 39.28 -17.86 -18.13
CA GLY A 469 37.86 -17.55 -17.87
C GLY A 469 37.35 -18.00 -16.49
N PRO A 470 36.14 -17.57 -16.07
CA PRO A 470 35.65 -17.81 -14.72
C PRO A 470 35.64 -19.30 -14.35
N ALA A 471 36.14 -19.61 -13.14
CA ALA A 471 36.28 -20.97 -12.63
C ALA A 471 34.95 -21.75 -12.71
N ALA A 472 35.02 -23.00 -13.18
CA ALA A 472 33.87 -23.88 -13.35
C ALA A 472 33.14 -24.13 -12.02
N GLY A 473 32.13 -23.31 -11.72
CA GLY A 473 31.29 -23.43 -10.52
C GLY A 473 30.99 -22.13 -9.77
N ALA A 474 31.51 -20.98 -10.21
CA ALA A 474 31.13 -19.68 -9.65
C ALA A 474 29.72 -19.24 -10.11
N ALA A 475 29.05 -18.44 -9.27
CA ALA A 475 27.81 -17.76 -9.65
C ALA A 475 28.15 -16.53 -10.51
N GLU A 476 27.26 -16.20 -11.45
CA GLU A 476 27.43 -15.09 -12.39
C GLU A 476 26.51 -13.92 -12.02
N ASP A 477 26.86 -12.72 -12.48
CA ASP A 477 26.03 -11.51 -12.36
C ASP A 477 25.58 -11.20 -10.92
N ILE A 478 26.47 -11.30 -9.94
CA ILE A 478 26.07 -11.12 -8.54
C ILE A 478 25.73 -9.66 -8.26
N VAL A 479 24.53 -9.43 -7.75
CA VAL A 479 23.98 -8.12 -7.40
C VAL A 479 23.60 -8.12 -5.93
N VAL A 480 24.08 -7.14 -5.17
CA VAL A 480 23.70 -6.94 -3.77
C VAL A 480 22.83 -5.70 -3.66
N ILE A 481 21.67 -5.84 -3.02
CA ILE A 481 20.69 -4.80 -2.80
C ILE A 481 20.55 -4.57 -1.30
N ASP A 482 20.77 -3.33 -0.87
CA ASP A 482 20.48 -2.88 0.50
C ASP A 482 18.96 -2.74 0.67
N LEU A 483 18.39 -3.56 1.56
CA LEU A 483 16.98 -3.57 1.90
C LEU A 483 16.66 -2.77 3.17
N ALA A 484 17.64 -2.12 3.81
CA ALA A 484 17.44 -1.36 5.03
C ALA A 484 16.34 -0.30 4.85
N GLY A 485 15.25 -0.46 5.61
CA GLY A 485 14.07 0.42 5.55
C GLY A 485 13.22 0.28 4.27
N ARG A 486 13.48 -0.74 3.44
CA ARG A 486 12.72 -1.14 2.25
C ARG A 486 11.95 -2.43 2.47
N SER A 487 12.52 -3.39 3.18
CA SER A 487 11.89 -4.65 3.56
C SER A 487 12.08 -4.90 5.06
N SER A 488 11.15 -5.64 5.67
CA SER A 488 11.29 -6.18 7.03
C SER A 488 11.72 -7.65 7.02
N ILE A 489 11.92 -8.24 5.84
CA ILE A 489 12.23 -9.67 5.65
C ILE A 489 13.72 -9.94 5.82
N ALA A 490 14.57 -9.06 5.31
CA ALA A 490 16.04 -9.13 5.43
C ALA A 490 16.63 -7.71 5.29
N ASP A 491 17.86 -7.52 5.76
CA ASP A 491 18.60 -6.27 5.61
C ASP A 491 19.29 -6.17 4.24
N TYR A 492 19.63 -7.31 3.63
CA TYR A 492 20.25 -7.37 2.31
C TYR A 492 19.60 -8.46 1.44
N MET A 493 19.55 -8.20 0.14
CA MET A 493 19.20 -9.18 -0.88
C MET A 493 20.39 -9.38 -1.80
N VAL A 494 20.75 -10.63 -2.05
CA VAL A 494 21.74 -10.98 -3.07
C VAL A 494 21.05 -11.72 -4.20
N ILE A 495 21.28 -11.31 -5.43
CA ILE A 495 20.77 -11.95 -6.64
C ILE A 495 21.97 -12.45 -7.43
N ALA A 496 21.98 -13.72 -7.80
CA ALA A 496 23.04 -14.30 -8.62
C ALA A 496 22.48 -15.32 -9.61
N SER A 497 23.23 -15.57 -10.69
CA SER A 497 22.83 -16.46 -11.78
C SER A 497 23.63 -17.77 -11.79
N GLY A 498 22.97 -18.88 -12.12
CA GLY A 498 23.59 -20.15 -12.50
C GLY A 498 23.16 -20.55 -13.91
N ARG A 499 24.09 -21.03 -14.74
CA ARG A 499 23.88 -21.31 -16.18
C ARG A 499 22.97 -22.50 -16.48
N SER A 500 22.60 -23.28 -15.47
CA SER A 500 21.70 -24.43 -15.60
C SER A 500 21.00 -24.71 -14.28
N SER A 501 19.85 -25.40 -14.32
CA SER A 501 19.11 -25.76 -13.11
C SER A 501 19.97 -26.56 -12.13
N ARG A 502 20.83 -27.45 -12.64
CA ARG A 502 21.80 -28.20 -11.84
C ARG A 502 22.85 -27.30 -11.17
N GLN A 503 23.29 -26.25 -11.85
CA GLN A 503 24.23 -25.28 -11.27
C GLN A 503 23.56 -24.43 -10.18
N VAL A 504 22.32 -23.98 -10.39
CA VAL A 504 21.56 -23.21 -9.39
C VAL A 504 21.37 -24.01 -8.10
N VAL A 505 20.96 -25.28 -8.20
CA VAL A 505 20.84 -26.16 -7.02
C VAL A 505 22.20 -26.38 -6.35
N SER A 506 23.26 -26.63 -7.12
CA SER A 506 24.61 -26.81 -6.57
C SER A 506 25.14 -25.56 -5.86
N LEU A 507 24.84 -24.36 -6.37
CA LEU A 507 25.20 -23.09 -5.73
C LEU A 507 24.49 -22.93 -4.39
N ALA A 508 23.20 -23.30 -4.32
CA ALA A 508 22.42 -23.25 -3.08
C ALA A 508 22.97 -24.23 -2.01
N GLU A 509 23.27 -25.47 -2.41
CA GLU A 509 23.84 -26.49 -1.52
C GLU A 509 25.22 -26.08 -1.00
N LYS A 510 26.09 -25.53 -1.86
CA LYS A 510 27.40 -25.00 -1.46
C LYS A 510 27.27 -23.83 -0.50
N LEU A 511 26.32 -22.93 -0.74
CA LEU A 511 26.04 -21.81 0.16
C LEU A 511 25.59 -22.31 1.54
N GLN A 512 24.67 -23.28 1.59
CA GLN A 512 24.24 -23.91 2.85
C GLN A 512 25.41 -24.57 3.59
N GLN A 513 26.27 -25.32 2.89
CA GLN A 513 27.45 -25.95 3.50
C GLN A 513 28.44 -24.92 4.08
N ARG A 514 28.67 -23.81 3.37
CA ARG A 514 29.55 -22.72 3.83
C ARG A 514 28.96 -22.00 5.05
N LEU A 515 27.67 -21.71 5.04
CA LEU A 515 26.98 -21.10 6.18
C LEU A 515 27.06 -22.02 7.40
N LYS A 516 26.87 -23.34 7.20
CA LYS A 516 27.06 -24.34 8.27
C LYS A 516 28.49 -24.38 8.80
N ALA A 517 29.49 -24.36 7.92
CA ALA A 517 30.90 -24.36 8.32
C ALA A 517 31.31 -23.08 9.06
N ALA A 518 30.68 -21.95 8.76
CA ALA A 518 30.85 -20.69 9.47
C ALA A 518 30.07 -20.60 10.80
N GLY A 519 29.45 -21.70 11.25
CA GLY A 519 28.75 -21.79 12.54
C GLY A 519 27.29 -21.34 12.51
N TYR A 520 26.73 -21.06 11.32
CA TYR A 520 25.31 -20.76 11.18
C TYR A 520 24.52 -22.08 11.09
N GLY A 521 23.33 -22.13 11.71
CA GLY A 521 22.48 -23.32 11.72
C GLY A 521 21.96 -23.73 10.33
N PRO A 522 21.08 -24.73 10.25
CA PRO A 522 20.44 -25.08 8.98
C PRO A 522 19.65 -23.88 8.42
N VAL A 523 19.98 -23.45 7.20
CA VAL A 523 19.24 -22.41 6.47
C VAL A 523 18.09 -23.01 5.66
N ALA A 524 16.97 -22.29 5.61
CA ALA A 524 15.81 -22.68 4.82
C ALA A 524 16.07 -22.38 3.33
N MET A 525 15.63 -23.30 2.46
CA MET A 525 15.75 -23.15 1.01
C MET A 525 14.47 -23.58 0.32
N GLU A 526 14.05 -22.82 -0.69
CA GLU A 526 12.90 -23.16 -1.55
C GLU A 526 13.30 -23.16 -3.02
N GLY A 527 12.61 -23.95 -3.85
CA GLY A 527 12.82 -23.99 -5.31
C GLY A 527 13.84 -25.02 -5.80
N GLN A 528 14.46 -25.81 -4.91
CA GLN A 528 15.49 -26.80 -5.28
C GLN A 528 14.99 -27.89 -6.25
N ARG A 529 13.69 -28.20 -6.24
CA ARG A 529 13.11 -29.24 -7.11
C ARG A 529 13.14 -28.86 -8.59
N SER A 530 12.92 -27.59 -8.92
CA SER A 530 12.98 -27.09 -10.31
C SER A 530 14.39 -26.60 -10.65
N GLY A 531 15.08 -25.97 -9.71
CA GLY A 531 16.40 -25.37 -9.93
C GLY A 531 16.37 -24.15 -10.87
N ASP A 532 15.20 -23.68 -11.26
CA ASP A 532 15.03 -22.51 -12.12
C ASP A 532 15.17 -21.20 -11.32
N TRP A 533 14.74 -21.23 -10.05
CA TRP A 533 14.94 -20.20 -9.06
C TRP A 533 14.99 -20.86 -7.68
N VAL A 534 16.09 -20.65 -6.96
CA VAL A 534 16.26 -21.10 -5.58
C VAL A 534 16.42 -19.89 -4.67
N VAL A 535 15.66 -19.85 -3.58
CA VAL A 535 15.80 -18.82 -2.54
C VAL A 535 16.42 -19.46 -1.32
N VAL A 536 17.44 -18.80 -0.75
CA VAL A 536 18.09 -19.20 0.49
C VAL A 536 17.90 -18.10 1.52
N ASP A 537 17.26 -18.45 2.64
CA ASP A 537 17.08 -17.55 3.77
C ASP A 537 18.26 -17.68 4.73
N ALA A 538 19.13 -16.65 4.74
CA ALA A 538 20.25 -16.52 5.65
C ALA A 538 20.00 -15.40 6.69
N LEU A 539 18.76 -15.29 7.16
CA LEU A 539 18.26 -14.32 8.15
C LEU A 539 18.34 -12.89 7.61
N ASP A 540 19.31 -12.11 8.07
CA ASP A 540 19.49 -10.71 7.67
C ASP A 540 19.91 -10.55 6.19
N VAL A 541 20.17 -11.68 5.49
CA VAL A 541 20.46 -11.72 4.06
C VAL A 541 19.59 -12.77 3.39
N VAL A 542 18.86 -12.39 2.34
CA VAL A 542 18.17 -13.34 1.46
C VAL A 542 18.93 -13.48 0.14
N VAL A 543 19.16 -14.72 -0.31
CA VAL A 543 19.88 -14.99 -1.55
C VAL A 543 18.96 -15.62 -2.59
N HIS A 544 18.85 -14.97 -3.74
CA HIS A 544 18.13 -15.45 -4.91
C HIS A 544 19.13 -15.97 -5.95
N LEU A 545 19.05 -17.27 -6.23
CA LEU A 545 19.83 -17.93 -7.25
C LEU A 545 18.91 -18.26 -8.42
N PHE A 546 19.14 -17.64 -9.56
CA PHE A 546 18.30 -17.77 -10.74
C PHE A 546 19.00 -18.47 -11.88
N ARG A 547 18.21 -19.08 -12.78
CA ARG A 547 18.60 -19.20 -14.17
C ARG A 547 18.51 -17.84 -14.89
N PRO A 548 19.41 -17.51 -15.84
CA PRO A 548 19.41 -16.22 -16.53
C PRO A 548 18.05 -15.83 -17.11
N GLU A 549 17.34 -16.77 -17.73
CA GLU A 549 16.05 -16.50 -18.38
C GLU A 549 14.96 -16.16 -17.36
N VAL A 550 15.01 -16.82 -16.20
CA VAL A 550 14.05 -16.64 -15.10
C VAL A 550 14.34 -15.34 -14.34
N ARG A 551 15.63 -15.01 -14.18
CA ARG A 551 16.08 -13.74 -13.63
C ARG A 551 15.58 -12.56 -14.46
N GLU A 552 15.68 -12.65 -15.78
CA GLU A 552 15.20 -11.61 -16.69
C GLU A 552 13.68 -11.47 -16.64
N PHE A 553 12.96 -12.60 -16.54
CA PHE A 553 11.50 -12.62 -16.40
C PHE A 553 11.02 -11.92 -15.11
N TYR A 554 11.59 -12.26 -13.95
CA TYR A 554 11.17 -11.68 -12.66
C TYR A 554 11.78 -10.30 -12.39
N ASN A 555 12.98 -10.03 -12.89
CA ASN A 555 13.67 -8.75 -12.85
C ASN A 555 13.63 -8.06 -11.47
N LEU A 556 14.00 -8.81 -10.43
CA LEU A 556 13.98 -8.33 -9.04
C LEU A 556 14.89 -7.10 -8.87
N GLU A 557 15.97 -7.00 -9.63
CA GLU A 557 16.85 -5.83 -9.67
C GLU A 557 16.07 -4.57 -10.05
N LYS A 558 15.25 -4.60 -11.10
CA LYS A 558 14.43 -3.44 -11.47
C LYS A 558 13.38 -3.11 -10.41
N MET A 559 12.86 -4.12 -9.71
CA MET A 559 11.86 -3.93 -8.66
C MET A 559 12.45 -3.34 -7.38
N TRP A 560 13.67 -3.74 -7.01
CA TRP A 560 14.27 -3.45 -5.71
C TRP A 560 15.46 -2.48 -5.75
N MET A 561 16.14 -2.36 -6.89
CA MET A 561 17.14 -1.33 -7.13
C MET A 561 16.45 -0.03 -7.54
N THR A 562 16.89 1.07 -6.93
CA THR A 562 16.50 2.40 -7.41
C THR A 562 17.26 2.64 -8.71
N PRO A 563 16.62 3.08 -9.80
CA PRO A 563 17.33 3.31 -11.05
C PRO A 563 18.46 4.33 -10.80
N PRO A 564 19.66 4.13 -11.38
CA PRO A 564 20.63 5.20 -11.43
C PRO A 564 19.99 6.37 -12.18
N ALA A 565 20.19 7.59 -11.69
CA ALA A 565 19.69 8.78 -12.37
C ALA A 565 20.33 8.85 -13.76
N GLY A 566 19.60 8.46 -14.82
CA GLY A 566 20.14 8.54 -16.18
C GLY A 566 19.42 7.82 -17.33
N GLU A 567 18.55 6.83 -17.11
CA GLU A 567 17.95 6.09 -18.25
C GLU A 567 16.42 6.20 -18.29
N GLU A 568 15.93 7.27 -18.92
CA GLU A 568 14.60 7.28 -19.53
C GLU A 568 14.67 6.43 -20.81
N ARG A 569 13.96 5.29 -20.82
CA ARG A 569 13.68 4.59 -22.08
C ARG A 569 12.80 5.50 -22.93
N GLY A 570 13.34 5.89 -24.09
CA GLY A 570 12.65 6.71 -25.08
C GLY A 570 11.30 6.13 -25.45
N ALA A 571 10.25 6.90 -25.15
CA ALA A 571 8.99 6.79 -25.86
C ALA A 571 9.28 7.11 -27.33
N ARG A 572 9.17 6.12 -28.21
CA ARG A 572 9.04 6.36 -29.65
C ARG A 572 7.78 7.21 -29.83
N ALA A 573 7.99 8.47 -30.18
CA ALA A 573 7.00 9.29 -30.83
C ALA A 573 6.66 8.61 -32.16
N VAL A 574 5.41 8.17 -32.28
CA VAL A 574 4.77 7.96 -33.57
C VAL A 574 3.99 9.24 -33.84
N ASN A 575 4.44 10.05 -34.80
CA ASN A 575 3.61 10.67 -35.84
C ASN A 575 4.44 11.68 -36.65
N ALA A 576 4.45 11.45 -37.97
CA ALA A 576 5.04 12.26 -39.05
C ALA A 576 6.58 12.34 -39.11
#